data_AF-A0A239MRN4-F1
#
_entry.id   AF-A0A239MRN4-F1
#
_cell.length_a   1.000
_cell.length_b   1.000
_cell.length_c   1.000
_cell.angle_alpha   90.00
_cell.angle_beta   90.00
_cell.angle_gamma   90.00
#
_symmetry.space_group_name_H-M   'P 1'
#
loop_
_entity.id
_entity.type
_entity.pdbx_description
1 polymer ?
#
loop_
_entity_poly.entity_id
_entity_poly.type
_entity_poly.pdbx_seq_one_letter_code
_entity_poly.pdbx_strand_id
1 'polypeptide(L)' 'MADFVGALDQGTTSTRFMIFDHGGNEIARHQ' A
#
# COMPACT_ATOMS: atom_id res chain seq x y z
N MET A 1 -0.23 12.61 -13.02
CA MET A 1 0.28 11.78 -11.91
C MET A 1 -0.72 10.66 -11.68
N ALA A 2 -0.30 9.52 -11.13
CA ALA A 2 -1.24 8.44 -10.79
C ALA A 2 -2.12 8.88 -9.61
N ASP A 3 -3.38 8.47 -9.58
CA ASP A 3 -4.35 8.83 -8.52
C ASP A 3 -4.05 8.15 -7.18
N PHE A 4 -3.29 7.05 -7.21
CA PHE A 4 -2.94 6.26 -6.04
C PHE A 4 -1.45 5.91 -6.01
N VAL A 5 -0.96 5.66 -4.80
CA VAL A 5 0.38 5.11 -4.57
C VAL A 5 0.23 3.73 -3.94
N GLY A 6 0.88 2.72 -4.53
CA GLY A 6 0.97 1.39 -3.96
C GLY A 6 2.28 1.21 -3.20
N ALA A 7 2.22 0.61 -2.02
CA ALA A 7 3.40 0.19 -1.27
C ALA A 7 3.43 -1.33 -1.17
N LEU A 8 4.52 -1.92 -1.68
CA LEU A 8 4.87 -3.31 -1.43
C LEU A 8 5.82 -3.34 -0.24
N ASP A 9 5.40 -4.01 0.82
CA ASP A 9 6.21 -4.20 2.01
C ASP A 9 6.52 -5.68 2.18
N GLN A 10 7.76 -6.05 1.87
CA GLN A 10 8.23 -7.42 1.86
C GLN A 10 8.94 -7.74 3.17
N GLY A 11 8.20 -8.35 4.10
CA GLY A 11 8.77 -8.92 5.31
C GLY A 11 9.27 -10.35 5.07
N THR A 12 10.16 -10.82 5.94
CA THR A 12 10.74 -12.17 5.84
C THR A 12 9.68 -13.29 5.91
N THR A 13 8.56 -13.08 6.61
CA THR A 13 7.52 -14.09 6.86
C THR A 13 6.20 -13.77 6.17
N SER A 14 6.01 -12.55 5.68
CA SER A 14 4.79 -12.14 4.99
C SER A 14 5.06 -10.96 4.07
N THR A 15 4.25 -10.84 3.02
CA THR A 15 4.27 -9.71 2.10
C THR A 15 2.99 -8.94 2.25
N ARG A 16 3.07 -7.62 2.39
CA ARG A 16 1.89 -6.75 2.47
C ARG A 16 1.83 -5.89 1.23
N PHE A 17 0.61 -5.61 0.80
CA PHE A 17 0.34 -4.59 -0.19
C PHE A 17 -0.68 -3.59 0.35
N MET A 18 -0.34 -2.31 0.27
CA MET A 18 -1.15 -1.19 0.76
C MET A 18 -1.35 -0.17 -0.36
N ILE A 19 -2.52 0.47 -0.40
CA ILE A 19 -2.84 1.52 -1.38
C ILE A 19 -3.15 2.81 -0.62
N PHE A 20 -2.56 3.91 -1.07
CA PHE A 20 -2.72 5.24 -0.49
C PHE A 20 -3.34 6.23 -1.48
N ASP A 21 -4.22 7.10 -0.97
CA ASP A 21 -4.72 8.27 -1.69
C ASP A 21 -3.77 9.48 -1.58
N HIS A 22 -4.14 10.61 -2.17
CA HIS A 22 -3.34 11.84 -2.14
C HIS A 22 -3.28 12.53 -0.77
N GLY A 23 -4.21 12.22 0.14
CA GLY A 23 -4.18 12.70 1.51
C GLY A 23 -3.24 11.88 2.40
N GLY A 24 -2.68 10.78 1.88
CA GLY A 24 -1.87 9.83 2.63
C GLY A 24 -2.68 8.81 3.43
N ASN A 25 -3.99 8.68 3.16
CA ASN A 25 -4.83 7.70 3.84
C ASN A 25 -4.63 6.30 3.23
N GLU A 26 -4.52 5.26 4.06
CA GLU A 26 -4.57 3.86 3.62
C GLU A 26 -6.01 3.49 3.25
N ILE A 27 -6.26 3.19 1.97
CA ILE A 27 -7.60 2.89 1.45
C ILE A 27 -7.81 1.39 1.13
N ALA A 28 -6.73 0.61 1.05
CA ALA A 28 -6.78 -0.84 0.91
C ALA A 28 -5.52 -1.50 1.47
N ARG A 29 -5.67 -2.73 1.98
CA ARG A 29 -4.57 -3.57 2.46
C ARG A 29 -4.83 -5.06 2.24
N HIS A 30 -3.77 -5.82 1.99
CA HIS A 30 -3.76 -7.29 2.07
C HIS A 30 -2.40 -7.79 2.56
N GLN A 31 -2.37 -8.98 3.16
CA GLN A 31 -1.19 -9.67 3.69
C GLN A 31 -1.16 -11.12 3.21
#